data_AF-A0A919K6H1-F1
#
_entry.id   AF-A0A919K6H1-F1
#
_cell.length_a   1.000
_cell.length_b   1.000
_cell.length_c   1.000
_cell.angle_alpha   90.00
_cell.angle_beta   90.00
_cell.angle_gamma   90.00
#
_symmetry.space_group_name_H-M   'P 1'
#
loop_
_entity.id
_entity.type
_entity.pdbx_description
1 polymer ?
#
loop_
_entity_poly.entity_id
_entity_poly.type
_entity_poly.pdbx_seq_one_letter_code
_entity_poly.pdbx_strand_id
1 'polypeptide(L)'
;MDALFEPLWERQRSDLEATIDVADRLHRVTANIDHGWWEDLADYRPTLEARAARALAPPLGRAAGYGAAAGTIVNEVYSLARCNAPELRRLSPARRRRWLLNQTLERAEQMIRGSKETAPAPRLWERR
;
A
#
# COMPACT_ATOMS: atom_id res chain seq x y z
N MET A 1 15.78 44.54 41.81
CA MET A 1 16.54 43.27 41.67
C MET A 1 16.09 42.65 40.36
N ASP A 2 16.14 43.42 39.26
CA ASP A 2 15.29 43.17 38.07
C ASP A 2 16.09 43.10 36.76
N ALA A 3 17.23 43.80 36.66
CA ALA A 3 18.05 43.85 35.44
C ALA A 3 18.74 42.52 35.05
N LEU A 4 18.74 41.51 35.93
CA LEU A 4 19.32 40.19 35.66
C LEU A 4 18.27 39.15 35.22
N PHE A 5 16.97 39.42 35.42
CA PHE A 5 15.89 38.51 35.05
C PHE A 5 15.44 38.69 33.60
N GLU A 6 15.42 39.92 33.08
CA GLU A 6 15.14 40.23 31.67
C GLU A 6 15.98 39.38 30.68
N PRO A 7 17.33 39.35 30.79
CA PRO A 7 18.16 38.63 29.82
C PRO A 7 18.06 37.10 29.97
N LEU A 8 17.67 36.59 31.16
CA LEU A 8 17.42 35.16 31.37
C LEU A 8 16.06 34.74 30.77
N TRP A 9 15.05 35.58 30.91
CA TRP A 9 13.71 35.36 30.37
C TRP A 9 13.70 35.39 28.83
N GLU A 10 14.38 36.35 28.21
CA GLU A 10 14.50 36.40 26.75
C GLU A 10 15.24 35.20 26.17
N ARG A 11 16.25 34.69 26.89
CA ARG A 11 17.00 33.50 26.48
C ARG A 11 16.14 32.23 26.56
N GLN A 12 15.41 32.04 27.65
CA GLN A 12 14.46 30.92 27.78
C GLN A 12 13.34 30.97 26.75
N ARG A 13 12.85 32.18 26.42
CA ARG A 13 11.83 32.36 25.39
C ARG A 13 12.37 32.01 24.01
N SER A 14 13.58 32.45 23.68
CA SER A 14 14.23 32.13 22.41
C SER A 14 14.53 30.64 22.26
N ASP A 15 14.96 29.97 23.34
CA ASP A 15 15.19 28.51 23.35
C ASP A 15 13.88 27.72 23.17
N LEU A 16 12.78 28.20 23.77
CA LEU A 16 11.44 27.62 23.58
C LEU A 16 10.92 27.83 22.15
N GLU A 17 11.04 29.05 21.61
CA GLU A 17 10.65 29.38 20.23
C GLU A 17 11.45 28.53 19.22
N ALA A 18 12.75 28.35 19.42
CA ALA A 18 13.59 27.48 18.59
C ALA A 18 13.18 26.00 18.70
N THR A 19 12.83 25.53 19.90
CA THR A 19 12.36 24.16 20.11
C THR A 19 11.02 23.91 19.42
N ILE A 20 10.10 24.87 19.49
CA ILE A 20 8.80 24.81 18.81
C ILE A 20 8.99 24.81 17.29
N ASP A 21 9.86 25.68 16.73
CA ASP A 21 10.15 25.70 15.29
C ASP A 21 10.74 24.38 14.78
N VAL A 22 11.64 23.77 15.56
CA VAL A 22 12.20 22.44 15.26
C VAL A 22 11.10 21.38 15.27
N ALA A 23 10.20 21.39 16.25
CA ALA A 23 9.09 20.45 16.32
C ALA A 23 8.12 20.61 15.13
N ASP A 24 7.82 21.84 14.75
CA ASP A 24 6.96 22.19 13.61
C ASP A 24 7.59 21.77 12.28
N ARG A 25 8.90 21.97 12.13
CA ARG A 25 9.67 21.55 10.96
C ARG A 25 9.78 20.03 10.88
N LEU A 26 9.98 19.34 12.01
CA LEU A 26 9.92 17.88 12.08
C LEU A 26 8.52 17.37 11.74
N HIS A 27 7.47 18.01 12.24
CA HIS A 27 6.09 17.65 11.92
C HIS A 27 5.80 17.80 10.41
N ARG A 28 6.22 18.91 9.79
CA ARG A 28 6.08 19.12 8.34
C ARG A 28 6.91 18.15 7.50
N VAL A 29 8.14 17.82 7.91
CA VAL A 29 8.96 16.80 7.24
C VAL A 29 8.31 15.42 7.37
N THR A 30 7.77 15.10 8.55
CA THR A 30 7.06 13.84 8.82
C THR A 30 5.76 13.74 8.01
N ALA A 31 5.03 14.86 7.88
CA ALA A 31 3.82 15.00 7.07
C ALA A 31 4.10 14.89 5.55
N ASN A 32 5.19 15.49 5.07
CA ASN A 32 5.63 15.36 3.68
C ASN A 32 6.11 13.94 3.34
N ILE A 33 6.80 13.27 4.28
CA ILE A 33 7.12 11.84 4.18
C ILE A 33 5.83 11.00 4.21
N ASP A 34 4.79 11.45 4.91
CA ASP A 34 3.49 10.79 5.04
C ASP A 34 2.59 10.85 3.79
N HIS A 35 2.71 11.86 2.94
CA HIS A 35 1.91 11.94 1.72
C HIS A 35 2.56 11.27 0.50
N GLY A 36 3.87 11.44 0.30
CA GLY A 36 4.53 10.91 -0.92
C GLY A 36 4.56 9.38 -1.01
N TRP A 37 4.57 8.66 0.12
CA TRP A 37 4.69 7.21 0.07
C TRP A 37 3.44 6.49 -0.42
N TRP A 38 2.25 7.10 -0.31
CA TRP A 38 1.02 6.52 -0.84
C TRP A 38 0.88 6.78 -2.34
N GLU A 39 1.36 7.93 -2.82
CA GLU A 39 1.46 8.24 -4.25
C GLU A 39 2.40 7.26 -4.97
N ASP A 40 3.55 6.95 -4.36
CA ASP A 40 4.46 5.89 -4.83
C ASP A 40 3.76 4.53 -5.03
N LEU A 41 2.72 4.24 -4.24
CA LEU A 41 1.92 3.05 -4.39
C LEU A 41 0.89 3.21 -5.50
N ALA A 42 0.25 4.36 -5.64
CA ALA A 42 -0.71 4.62 -6.72
C ALA A 42 -0.07 4.37 -8.10
N ASP A 43 1.17 4.83 -8.31
CA ASP A 43 1.91 4.62 -9.56
C ASP A 43 2.25 3.14 -9.82
N TYR A 44 2.30 2.32 -8.77
CA TYR A 44 2.57 0.89 -8.90
C TYR A 44 1.34 0.07 -9.31
N ARG A 45 0.14 0.67 -9.26
CA ARG A 45 -1.14 0.00 -9.52
C ARG A 45 -1.22 -0.68 -10.89
N PRO A 46 -0.85 -0.05 -12.02
CA PRO A 46 -0.94 -0.70 -13.33
C PRO A 46 -0.04 -1.94 -13.43
N THR A 47 1.10 -1.94 -12.72
CA THR A 47 1.99 -3.11 -12.65
C THR A 47 1.33 -4.26 -11.91
N LEU A 48 0.63 -3.98 -10.81
CA LEU A 48 -0.09 -4.99 -10.05
C LEU A 48 -1.26 -5.57 -10.85
N GLU A 49 -2.02 -4.73 -11.55
CA GLU A 49 -3.13 -5.18 -12.41
C GLU A 49 -2.61 -6.08 -13.54
N ALA A 50 -1.52 -5.71 -14.20
CA ALA A 50 -0.90 -6.55 -15.23
C ALA A 50 -0.39 -7.89 -14.67
N ARG A 51 0.17 -7.89 -13.45
CA ARG A 51 0.66 -9.12 -12.79
C ARG A 51 -0.50 -10.02 -12.36
N ALA A 52 -1.56 -9.45 -11.79
CA ALA A 52 -2.78 -10.17 -11.42
C ALA A 52 -3.45 -10.78 -12.66
N ALA A 53 -3.62 -10.01 -13.73
CA ALA A 53 -4.21 -10.50 -14.98
C ALA A 53 -3.41 -11.65 -15.60
N ARG A 54 -2.07 -11.58 -15.54
CA ARG A 54 -1.20 -12.68 -15.96
C ARG A 54 -1.29 -13.90 -15.05
N ALA A 55 -1.39 -13.71 -13.75
CA ALA A 55 -1.53 -14.81 -12.80
C ALA A 55 -2.87 -15.55 -12.96
N LEU A 56 -3.94 -14.80 -13.25
CA LEU A 56 -5.28 -15.36 -13.52
C LEU A 56 -5.39 -16.04 -14.89
N ALA A 57 -4.59 -15.60 -15.87
CA ALA A 57 -4.63 -16.15 -17.21
C ALA A 57 -4.10 -17.60 -17.23
N PRO A 58 -4.81 -18.54 -17.89
CA PRO A 58 -4.26 -19.86 -18.13
C PRO A 58 -3.00 -19.76 -19.01
N PRO A 59 -2.11 -20.76 -19.02
CA PRO A 59 -0.79 -20.70 -19.68
C PRO A 59 -0.83 -20.33 -21.17
N LEU A 60 -1.96 -20.57 -21.85
CA LEU A 60 -2.19 -20.25 -23.27
C LEU A 60 -3.29 -19.19 -23.48
N GLY A 61 -3.82 -18.61 -22.39
CA GLY A 61 -4.89 -17.62 -22.43
C GLY A 61 -4.39 -16.19 -22.61
N ARG A 62 -5.24 -15.34 -23.20
CA ARG A 62 -4.96 -13.90 -23.28
C ARG A 62 -5.25 -13.23 -21.93
N ALA A 63 -4.23 -12.64 -21.31
CA ALA A 63 -4.35 -11.88 -20.07
C ALA A 63 -5.34 -10.70 -20.16
N ALA A 64 -5.60 -10.17 -21.37
CA ALA A 64 -6.54 -9.08 -21.60
C ALA A 64 -7.97 -9.38 -21.11
N GLY A 65 -8.40 -10.65 -21.11
CA GLY A 65 -9.74 -11.04 -20.63
C GLY A 65 -9.91 -10.97 -19.11
N TYR A 66 -8.83 -10.82 -18.35
CA TYR A 66 -8.82 -10.85 -16.89
C TYR A 66 -8.69 -9.47 -16.25
N GLY A 67 -8.75 -8.39 -17.03
CA GLY A 67 -8.55 -7.02 -16.54
C GLY A 67 -9.52 -6.61 -15.42
N ALA A 68 -10.80 -6.97 -15.53
CA ALA A 68 -11.79 -6.66 -14.51
C ALA A 68 -11.52 -7.39 -13.18
N ALA A 69 -11.23 -8.70 -13.25
CA ALA A 69 -10.89 -9.50 -12.07
C ALA A 69 -9.57 -9.03 -11.42
N ALA A 70 -8.57 -8.72 -12.24
CA ALA A 70 -7.32 -8.12 -11.79
C ALA A 70 -7.55 -6.79 -11.07
N GLY A 71 -8.40 -5.92 -11.61
CA GLY A 71 -8.78 -4.65 -10.99
C GLY A 71 -9.45 -4.84 -9.63
N THR A 72 -10.35 -5.82 -9.49
CA THR A 72 -10.98 -6.17 -8.21
C THR A 72 -9.95 -6.62 -7.18
N ILE A 73 -9.07 -7.57 -7.54
CA ILE A 73 -8.00 -8.04 -6.65
C ILE A 73 -7.12 -6.87 -6.20
N VAL A 74 -6.73 -6.01 -7.12
CA VAL A 74 -5.88 -4.86 -6.79
C VAL A 74 -6.62 -3.88 -5.87
N ASN A 75 -7.90 -3.59 -6.10
CA ASN A 75 -8.70 -2.75 -5.20
C ASN A 75 -8.78 -3.34 -3.77
N GLU A 76 -8.93 -4.65 -3.64
CA GLU A 76 -8.93 -5.33 -2.34
C GLU A 76 -7.57 -5.22 -1.65
N VAL A 77 -6.48 -5.40 -2.40
CA VAL A 77 -5.12 -5.27 -1.87
C VAL A 77 -4.84 -3.84 -1.40
N TYR A 78 -5.27 -2.81 -2.13
CA TYR A 78 -5.10 -1.42 -1.69
C TYR A 78 -5.98 -1.10 -0.48
N SER A 79 -7.18 -1.66 -0.40
CA SER A 79 -8.01 -1.56 0.80
C SER A 79 -7.30 -2.18 2.01
N LEU A 80 -6.72 -3.38 1.86
CA LEU A 80 -5.92 -4.00 2.92
C LEU A 80 -4.67 -3.16 3.26
N ALA A 81 -4.02 -2.59 2.26
CA ALA A 81 -2.86 -1.72 2.46
C ALA A 81 -3.21 -0.47 3.28
N ARG A 82 -4.41 0.10 3.11
CA ARG A 82 -4.91 1.20 3.96
C ARG A 82 -5.09 0.76 5.41
N CYS A 83 -5.62 -0.45 5.63
CA CYS A 83 -5.76 -1.01 6.98
C CYS A 83 -4.41 -1.28 7.67
N ASN A 84 -3.36 -1.58 6.90
CA ASN A 84 -2.00 -1.85 7.40
C ASN A 84 -1.04 -0.66 7.14
N ALA A 85 -1.59 0.55 6.94
CA ALA A 85 -0.80 1.71 6.60
C ALA A 85 0.32 2.03 7.62
N PRO A 86 0.11 1.95 8.95
CA PRO A 86 1.16 2.19 9.94
C PRO A 86 2.36 1.24 9.79
N GLU A 87 2.11 -0.03 9.54
CA GLU A 87 3.14 -1.06 9.36
C GLU A 87 3.86 -0.89 8.03
N LEU A 88 3.12 -0.65 6.95
CA LEU A 88 3.68 -0.45 5.61
C LEU A 88 4.53 0.80 5.54
N ARG A 89 4.17 1.87 6.26
CA ARG A 89 4.94 3.10 6.32
C ARG A 89 6.37 2.86 6.82
N ARG A 90 6.58 1.92 7.74
CA ARG A 90 7.91 1.58 8.29
C ARG A 90 8.78 0.80 7.30
N LEU A 91 8.20 0.29 6.22
CA LEU A 91 8.93 -0.46 5.21
C LEU A 91 9.53 0.49 4.16
N SER A 92 10.70 0.10 3.63
CA SER A 92 11.27 0.78 2.46
C SER A 92 10.34 0.65 1.24
N PRO A 93 10.42 1.56 0.26
CA PRO A 93 9.58 1.51 -0.94
C PRO A 93 9.60 0.15 -1.65
N ALA A 94 10.77 -0.47 -1.79
CA ALA A 94 10.91 -1.80 -2.40
C ALA A 94 10.20 -2.90 -1.61
N ARG A 95 10.25 -2.85 -0.27
CA ARG A 95 9.56 -3.80 0.60
C ARG A 95 8.04 -3.61 0.57
N ARG A 96 7.55 -2.36 0.50
CA ARG A 96 6.12 -2.06 0.30
C ARG A 96 5.60 -2.63 -1.01
N ARG A 97 6.31 -2.38 -2.13
CA ARG A 97 5.95 -2.91 -3.45
C ARG A 97 5.93 -4.44 -3.47
N ARG A 98 6.92 -5.08 -2.84
CA ARG A 98 6.97 -6.54 -2.71
C ARG A 98 5.81 -7.09 -1.89
N TRP A 99 5.46 -6.42 -0.78
CA TRP A 99 4.30 -6.80 0.02
C TRP A 99 3.01 -6.74 -0.80
N LEU A 100 2.77 -5.65 -1.53
CA LEU A 100 1.60 -5.51 -2.41
C LEU A 100 1.57 -6.62 -3.47
N LEU A 101 2.70 -6.87 -4.14
CA LEU A 101 2.79 -7.92 -5.15
C LEU A 101 2.44 -9.30 -4.58
N ASN A 102 2.97 -9.66 -3.42
CA ASN A 102 2.66 -10.92 -2.77
C ASN A 102 1.16 -11.02 -2.45
N GLN A 103 0.58 -9.98 -1.86
CA GLN A 103 -0.85 -9.92 -1.54
C GLN A 103 -1.75 -10.01 -2.77
N THR A 104 -1.32 -9.44 -3.90
CA THR A 104 -2.01 -9.54 -5.20
C THR A 104 -1.94 -10.96 -5.76
N LEU A 105 -0.78 -11.61 -5.71
CA LEU A 105 -0.60 -12.98 -6.23
C LEU A 105 -1.33 -14.01 -5.37
N GLU A 106 -1.32 -13.87 -4.05
CA GLU A 106 -2.05 -14.74 -3.11
C GLU A 106 -3.55 -14.72 -3.39
N ARG A 107 -4.14 -13.53 -3.61
CA ARG A 107 -5.56 -13.39 -3.96
C ARG A 107 -5.90 -13.94 -5.34
N ALA A 108 -5.01 -13.73 -6.32
CA ALA A 108 -5.18 -14.34 -7.63
C ALA A 108 -5.19 -15.87 -7.53
N GLU A 109 -4.31 -16.45 -6.72
CA GLU A 109 -4.28 -17.90 -6.46
C GLU A 109 -5.55 -18.38 -5.75
N GLN A 110 -6.02 -17.65 -4.73
CA GLN A 110 -7.26 -17.97 -4.03
C GLN A 110 -8.47 -17.95 -4.96
N MET A 111 -8.54 -16.98 -5.88
CA MET A 111 -9.61 -16.90 -6.88
C MET A 111 -9.57 -18.09 -7.85
N ILE A 112 -8.38 -18.52 -8.28
CA ILE A 112 -8.19 -19.72 -9.11
C ILE A 112 -8.59 -20.98 -8.34
N ARG A 113 -8.26 -21.08 -7.05
CA ARG A 113 -8.61 -22.24 -6.22
C ARG A 113 -10.11 -22.31 -5.97
N GLY A 114 -10.72 -21.19 -5.55
CA GLY A 114 -12.15 -21.09 -5.29
C GLY A 114 -12.98 -21.43 -6.54
N SER A 115 -12.57 -20.96 -7.72
CA SER A 115 -13.25 -21.30 -8.98
C SER A 115 -13.14 -22.77 -9.38
N LYS A 116 -12.05 -23.47 -9.02
CA LYS A 116 -11.93 -24.92 -9.22
C LYS A 116 -12.83 -25.72 -8.27
N GLU A 117 -13.03 -25.24 -7.05
CA GLU A 117 -13.91 -25.88 -6.06
C GLU A 117 -15.40 -25.67 -6.37
N THR A 118 -15.78 -24.59 -7.06
CA THR A 118 -17.16 -24.32 -7.48
C THR A 118 -17.53 -24.85 -8.86
N ALA A 119 -16.57 -25.37 -9.63
CA ALA A 119 -16.88 -25.98 -10.92
C ALA A 119 -17.73 -27.25 -10.68
N PRO A 120 -18.98 -27.33 -11.19
CA PRO A 120 -19.76 -28.56 -11.07
C PRO A 120 -18.95 -29.69 -11.72
N ALA A 121 -18.73 -30.77 -10.96
CA ALA A 121 -18.04 -31.94 -11.48
C ALA A 121 -18.60 -32.31 -12.86
N PRO A 122 -17.76 -32.56 -13.88
CA PRO A 122 -18.24 -32.89 -15.21
C PRO A 122 -19.16 -34.10 -15.08
N ARG A 123 -20.43 -33.90 -15.46
CA ARG A 123 -21.44 -34.95 -15.38
C ARG A 123 -20.99 -36.08 -16.31
N LEU A 124 -20.65 -37.22 -15.72
CA LEU A 124 -20.09 -38.41 -16.40
C LEU A 124 -21.04 -39.08 -17.44
N TRP A 125 -22.16 -38.46 -17.80
CA TRP A 125 -23.14 -39.03 -18.74
C TRP A 125 -23.10 -38.46 -20.16
N GLU A 126 -22.26 -37.46 -20.46
CA GLU A 126 -22.07 -36.97 -21.84
C GLU A 126 -21.11 -37.82 -22.69
N ARG A 127 -20.68 -38.99 -22.20
CA ARG A 127 -20.08 -40.03 -23.03
C ARG A 127 -21.13 -41.05 -23.44
N ARG A 128 -22.01 -40.68 -24.37
CA ARG A 128 -22.69 -41.63 -25.26
C ARG A 128 -22.89 -41.02 -26.63
#